data_AF-A0AA42NAZ1-F1
#
_entry.id   AF-A0AA42NAZ1-F1
#
_cell.length_a   1.000
_cell.length_b   1.000
_cell.length_c   1.000
_cell.angle_alpha   90.00
_cell.angle_beta   90.00
_cell.angle_gamma   90.00
#
_symmetry.space_group_name_H-M   'P 1'
#
loop_
_entity.id
_entity.type
_entity.pdbx_description
1 polymer ?
#
loop_
_entity_poly.entity_id
_entity_poly.type
_entity_poly.pdbx_seq_one_letter_code
_entity_poly.pdbx_strand_id
1 'polypeptide(L)'
;MEFLLNDFLGTPTWMWAVFISLVLGLLALDLGVLHKNSKEIGIRESLLMSGFYIAIGLAFGGWIWHQSGQQSAMEYVTGFVVEKSLAMDNIFIIAMIFSYFAIPRQYQHRVLLWGILGVIILRGIMIAGGAAIVENFHWVLYLFAAFLVFTGLKMLFSSDHDEADIGNNRILKFLRSRLPVTDKLHGEKFFVKETDAATGKLKTFVTPLFLALIMVEIADLIFAVDSIPAIFAITTDPFIVYTSNIFAILGLRALYFALAALIHRFAYLKYALAAVLVFVGSKIFVADMLGIAKIPPAVSLGVTVAILATGIIGSLIATRKEAKAIE
;
A
#
# COMPACT_ATOMS: atom_id res chain seq x y z
N MET A 1 23.36 22.58 -20.15
CA MET A 1 22.45 21.90 -21.11
C MET A 1 22.95 20.51 -21.46
N GLU A 2 24.26 20.26 -21.57
CA GLU A 2 24.83 18.91 -21.82
C GLU A 2 24.46 17.87 -20.75
N PHE A 3 24.39 18.25 -19.47
CA PHE A 3 23.97 17.34 -18.40
C PHE A 3 22.58 16.72 -18.60
N LEU A 4 21.65 17.45 -19.22
CA LEU A 4 20.29 16.97 -19.47
C LEU A 4 20.25 15.90 -20.56
N LEU A 5 21.21 15.91 -21.48
CA LEU A 5 21.33 14.96 -22.58
C LEU A 5 22.19 13.74 -22.21
N ASN A 6 22.87 13.77 -21.06
CA ASN A 6 23.63 12.63 -20.57
C ASN A 6 22.69 11.53 -20.06
N ASP A 7 23.09 10.28 -20.30
CA ASP A 7 22.33 9.12 -19.84
C ASP A 7 22.53 8.89 -18.35
N PHE A 8 21.41 8.70 -17.66
CA PHE A 8 21.31 8.26 -16.29
C PHE A 8 20.50 6.96 -16.26
N LEU A 9 21.12 5.87 -15.80
CA LEU A 9 20.53 4.52 -15.81
C LEU A 9 20.00 4.10 -17.20
N GLY A 10 20.72 4.46 -18.27
CA GLY A 10 20.37 4.09 -19.65
C GLY A 10 19.28 4.96 -20.29
N THR A 11 18.81 6.01 -19.62
CA THR A 11 17.83 6.96 -20.15
C THR A 11 18.33 8.41 -20.01
N PRO A 12 18.11 9.31 -20.98
CA PRO A 12 18.50 10.70 -20.86
C PRO A 12 17.97 11.39 -19.60
N THR A 13 18.83 12.15 -18.93
CA THR A 13 18.53 12.80 -17.64
C THR A 13 17.32 13.74 -17.72
N TRP A 14 17.06 14.35 -18.87
CA TRP A 14 15.89 15.20 -19.08
C TRP A 14 14.56 14.44 -18.95
N MET A 15 14.50 13.15 -19.32
CA MET A 15 13.28 12.34 -19.18
C MET A 15 12.97 12.06 -17.71
N TRP A 16 14.02 11.77 -16.91
CA TRP A 16 13.92 11.68 -15.46
C TRP A 16 13.45 13.00 -14.84
N ALA A 17 13.99 14.13 -15.30
CA ALA A 17 13.58 15.45 -14.82
C ALA A 17 12.11 15.77 -15.12
N VAL A 18 11.63 15.45 -16.33
CA VAL A 18 10.21 15.58 -16.70
C VAL A 18 9.34 14.72 -15.80
N PHE A 19 9.70 13.45 -15.61
CA PHE A 19 8.97 12.53 -14.76
C PHE A 19 8.92 13.00 -13.30
N ILE A 20 10.06 13.33 -12.69
CA ILE A 20 10.12 13.81 -11.29
C ILE A 20 9.31 15.10 -11.13
N SER A 21 9.42 16.03 -12.08
CA SER A 21 8.64 17.27 -12.06
C SER A 21 7.15 17.01 -12.13
N LEU A 22 6.72 16.05 -12.95
CA LEU A 22 5.33 15.62 -13.05
C LEU A 22 4.85 14.99 -11.73
N VAL A 23 5.62 14.07 -11.15
CA VAL A 23 5.27 13.42 -9.86
C VAL A 23 5.18 14.43 -8.73
N LEU A 24 6.17 15.32 -8.60
CA LEU A 24 6.16 16.38 -7.59
C LEU A 24 5.00 17.35 -7.81
N GLY A 25 4.69 17.69 -9.06
CA GLY A 25 3.53 18.50 -9.41
C GLY A 25 2.22 17.84 -9.00
N LEU A 26 2.06 16.52 -9.26
CA LEU A 26 0.89 15.76 -8.85
C LEU A 26 0.77 15.69 -7.33
N LEU A 27 1.86 15.42 -6.60
CA LEU A 27 1.88 15.42 -5.14
C LEU A 27 1.56 16.80 -4.56
N ALA A 28 2.05 17.88 -5.18
CA ALA A 28 1.77 19.25 -4.79
C ALA A 28 0.31 19.63 -5.02
N LEU A 29 -0.29 19.25 -6.15
CA LEU A 29 -1.73 19.42 -6.40
C LEU A 29 -2.57 18.67 -5.37
N ASP A 30 -2.11 17.46 -5.06
CA ASP A 30 -2.79 16.57 -4.14
C ASP A 30 -2.78 17.07 -2.68
N LEU A 31 -1.67 17.67 -2.26
CA LEU A 31 -1.48 18.33 -0.96
C LEU A 31 -2.14 19.71 -0.88
N GLY A 32 -1.98 20.53 -1.92
CA GLY A 32 -2.27 21.96 -1.89
C GLY A 32 -3.70 22.32 -2.26
N VAL A 33 -4.28 21.62 -3.24
CA VAL A 33 -5.56 22.02 -3.86
C VAL A 33 -6.70 21.08 -3.48
N LEU A 34 -6.46 19.76 -3.50
CA LEU A 34 -7.52 18.77 -3.34
C LEU A 34 -7.90 18.49 -1.87
N HIS A 35 -6.97 18.58 -0.92
CA HIS A 35 -7.18 18.08 0.46
C HIS A 35 -6.91 19.11 1.56
N LYS A 36 -7.00 20.41 1.25
CA LYS A 36 -6.75 21.48 2.24
C LYS A 36 -7.74 21.49 3.41
N ASN A 37 -8.92 20.91 3.21
CA ASN A 37 -9.95 20.77 4.24
C ASN A 37 -10.18 19.27 4.47
N SER A 38 -9.99 18.79 5.70
CA SER A 38 -10.09 17.38 6.14
C SER A 38 -11.50 16.77 6.02
N LYS A 39 -12.20 17.03 4.91
CA LYS A 39 -13.50 16.44 4.59
C LYS A 39 -13.31 14.97 4.23
N GLU A 40 -14.25 14.15 4.70
CA GLU A 40 -14.33 12.76 4.29
C GLU A 40 -14.60 12.67 2.78
N ILE A 41 -13.69 12.03 2.06
CA ILE A 41 -13.81 11.82 0.61
C ILE A 41 -14.87 10.74 0.36
N GLY A 42 -15.88 11.06 -0.43
CA GLY A 42 -16.90 10.08 -0.82
C GLY A 42 -16.36 9.01 -1.76
N ILE A 43 -17.08 7.89 -1.91
CA ILE A 43 -16.72 6.80 -2.84
C ILE A 43 -16.62 7.32 -4.29
N ARG A 44 -17.58 8.14 -4.74
CA ARG A 44 -17.59 8.69 -6.10
C ARG A 44 -16.37 9.56 -6.39
N GLU A 45 -16.05 10.45 -5.45
CA GLU A 45 -14.90 11.34 -5.56
C GLU A 45 -13.59 10.54 -5.53
N SER A 46 -13.49 9.53 -4.66
CA SER A 46 -12.37 8.60 -4.60
C SER A 46 -12.16 7.83 -5.92
N LEU A 47 -13.24 7.33 -6.53
CA LEU A 47 -13.16 6.62 -7.82
C LEU A 47 -12.78 7.56 -8.97
N LEU A 48 -13.32 8.78 -8.98
CA LEU A 48 -12.99 9.78 -10.00
C LEU A 48 -11.52 10.21 -9.90
N MET A 49 -11.03 10.43 -8.67
CA MET A 49 -9.62 10.69 -8.40
C MET A 49 -8.73 9.52 -8.83
N SER A 50 -9.13 8.28 -8.55
CA SER A 50 -8.41 7.10 -9.04
C SER A 50 -8.37 7.06 -10.57
N GLY A 51 -9.50 7.33 -11.23
CA GLY A 51 -9.57 7.42 -12.69
C GLY A 51 -8.66 8.51 -13.27
N PHE A 52 -8.58 9.66 -12.60
CA PHE A 52 -7.67 10.74 -12.98
C PHE A 52 -6.19 10.30 -12.92
N TYR A 53 -5.74 9.67 -11.82
CA TYR A 53 -4.36 9.17 -11.72
C TYR A 53 -4.07 8.06 -12.75
N ILE A 54 -5.03 7.19 -13.02
CA ILE A 54 -4.90 6.15 -14.07
C ILE A 54 -4.76 6.81 -15.45
N ALA A 55 -5.60 7.79 -15.75
CA ALA A 55 -5.54 8.51 -17.03
C ALA A 55 -4.18 9.19 -17.24
N ILE A 56 -3.61 9.79 -16.20
CA ILE A 56 -2.28 10.39 -16.27
C ILE A 56 -1.20 9.32 -16.48
N GLY A 57 -1.27 8.20 -15.76
CA GLY A 57 -0.34 7.08 -15.96
C GLY A 57 -0.39 6.53 -17.39
N LEU A 58 -1.58 6.41 -17.98
CA LEU A 58 -1.75 6.00 -19.38
C LEU A 58 -1.27 7.07 -20.36
N ALA A 59 -1.54 8.35 -20.09
CA ALA A 59 -1.05 9.46 -20.90
C ALA A 59 0.49 9.50 -20.92
N PHE A 60 1.13 9.23 -19.78
CA PHE A 60 2.59 9.07 -19.72
C PHE A 60 3.05 7.88 -20.57
N GLY A 61 2.33 6.75 -20.58
CA GLY A 61 2.61 5.63 -21.50
C GLY A 61 2.50 6.02 -22.98
N GLY A 62 1.53 6.87 -23.34
CA GLY A 62 1.44 7.46 -24.69
C GLY A 62 2.61 8.40 -25.01
N TRP A 63 3.11 9.13 -24.02
CA TRP A 63 4.32 9.94 -24.17
C TRP A 63 5.58 9.07 -24.36
N ILE A 64 5.71 7.96 -23.63
CA ILE A 64 6.76 6.95 -23.84
C ILE A 64 6.68 6.37 -25.25
N TRP A 65 5.48 6.11 -25.78
CA TRP A 65 5.31 5.64 -27.15
C TRP A 65 5.93 6.60 -28.15
N HIS A 66 5.66 7.89 -28.00
CA HIS A 66 6.19 8.92 -28.89
C HIS A 66 7.72 9.07 -28.75
N GLN A 67 8.26 8.98 -27.53
CA GLN A 67 9.66 9.29 -27.25
C GLN A 67 10.62 8.11 -27.42
N SER A 68 10.19 6.92 -27.00
CA SER A 68 11.01 5.70 -26.90
C SER A 68 10.49 4.57 -27.79
N GLY A 69 9.35 4.76 -28.45
CA GLY A 69 8.77 3.81 -29.40
C GLY A 69 7.78 2.82 -28.80
N GLN A 70 7.22 1.99 -29.67
CA GLN A 70 6.12 1.08 -29.32
C GLN A 70 6.51 0.02 -28.27
N GLN A 71 7.71 -0.55 -28.37
CA GLN A 71 8.14 -1.61 -27.46
C GLN A 71 8.20 -1.12 -26.01
N SER A 72 8.91 -0.01 -25.75
CA SER A 72 9.02 0.60 -24.43
C SER A 72 7.66 1.00 -23.86
N ALA A 73 6.73 1.47 -24.71
CA ALA A 73 5.38 1.80 -24.27
C ALA A 73 4.57 0.56 -23.87
N MET A 74 4.71 -0.55 -24.61
CA MET A 74 4.07 -1.82 -24.25
C MET A 74 4.63 -2.38 -22.94
N GLU A 75 5.95 -2.33 -22.76
CA GLU A 75 6.61 -2.71 -21.50
C GLU A 75 6.12 -1.85 -20.34
N TYR A 76 6.05 -0.52 -20.52
CA TYR A 76 5.52 0.42 -19.54
C TYR A 76 4.06 0.12 -19.17
N VAL A 77 3.16 -0.05 -20.15
CA VAL A 77 1.74 -0.29 -19.87
C VAL A 77 1.53 -1.65 -19.22
N THR A 78 2.25 -2.68 -19.69
CA THR A 78 2.19 -4.01 -19.09
C THR A 78 2.67 -3.97 -17.65
N GLY A 79 3.80 -3.31 -17.39
CA GLY A 79 4.32 -3.09 -16.05
C GLY A 79 3.37 -2.31 -15.15
N PHE A 80 2.82 -1.22 -15.67
CA PHE A 80 1.84 -0.39 -14.97
C PHE A 80 0.61 -1.21 -14.55
N VAL A 81 0.06 -2.04 -15.43
CA VAL A 81 -1.12 -2.87 -15.12
C VAL A 81 -0.79 -3.97 -14.11
N VAL A 82 0.37 -4.62 -14.25
CA VAL A 82 0.83 -5.64 -13.29
C VAL A 82 1.00 -5.03 -11.91
N GLU A 83 1.71 -3.91 -11.81
CA GLU A 83 1.94 -3.21 -10.55
C GLU A 83 0.66 -2.62 -9.98
N LYS A 84 -0.25 -2.10 -10.81
CA LYS A 84 -1.56 -1.60 -10.33
C LYS A 84 -2.37 -2.72 -9.70
N SER A 85 -2.34 -3.91 -10.30
CA SER A 85 -3.05 -5.09 -9.81
C SER A 85 -2.47 -5.58 -8.49
N LEU A 86 -1.14 -5.65 -8.37
CA LEU A 86 -0.45 -6.04 -7.14
C LEU A 86 -0.65 -5.00 -6.03
N ALA A 87 -0.65 -3.71 -6.37
CA ALA A 87 -0.83 -2.64 -5.40
C ALA A 87 -2.27 -2.59 -4.84
N MET A 88 -3.27 -3.18 -5.50
CA MET A 88 -4.61 -3.36 -4.90
C MET A 88 -4.56 -4.31 -3.69
N ASP A 89 -3.72 -5.34 -3.72
CA ASP A 89 -3.53 -6.24 -2.56
C ASP A 89 -2.93 -5.46 -1.37
N ASN A 90 -2.03 -4.50 -1.62
CA ASN A 90 -1.38 -3.67 -0.59
C ASN A 90 -2.39 -2.80 0.18
N ILE A 91 -3.46 -2.33 -0.47
CA ILE A 91 -4.48 -1.47 0.16
C ILE A 91 -5.14 -2.20 1.34
N PHE A 92 -5.38 -3.51 1.22
CA PHE A 92 -6.01 -4.29 2.30
C PHE A 92 -5.13 -4.40 3.53
N ILE A 93 -3.82 -4.54 3.34
CA ILE A 93 -2.87 -4.59 4.45
C ILE A 93 -2.73 -3.23 5.11
N ILE A 94 -2.74 -2.15 4.34
CA ILE A 94 -2.78 -0.79 4.90
C ILE A 94 -4.04 -0.58 5.74
N ALA A 95 -5.21 -1.02 5.24
CA ALA A 95 -6.46 -0.94 5.99
C ALA A 95 -6.40 -1.69 7.32
N MET A 96 -5.77 -2.87 7.33
CA MET A 96 -5.56 -3.63 8.55
C MET A 96 -4.62 -2.90 9.52
N ILE A 97 -3.49 -2.37 9.04
CA ILE A 97 -2.55 -1.63 9.89
C ILE A 97 -3.27 -0.44 10.55
N PHE A 98 -4.09 0.30 9.81
CA PHE A 98 -4.87 1.40 10.38
C PHE A 98 -5.95 0.95 11.35
N SER A 99 -6.65 -0.14 11.05
CA SER A 99 -7.61 -0.72 11.98
C SER A 99 -6.94 -1.16 13.27
N TYR A 100 -5.74 -1.75 13.19
CA TYR A 100 -4.98 -2.24 14.34
C TYR A 100 -4.53 -1.10 15.26
N PHE A 101 -3.97 -0.03 14.70
CA PHE A 101 -3.57 1.14 15.48
C PHE A 101 -4.77 2.06 15.81
N ALA A 102 -5.99 1.64 15.49
CA ALA A 102 -7.22 2.42 15.62
C ALA A 102 -7.07 3.84 15.06
N ILE A 103 -6.38 4.00 13.92
CA ILE A 103 -6.10 5.31 13.32
C ILE A 103 -7.39 5.91 12.76
N PRO A 104 -7.86 7.05 13.30
CA PRO A 104 -9.01 7.76 12.76
C PRO A 104 -8.82 8.14 11.29
N ARG A 105 -9.90 8.10 10.51
CA ARG A 105 -9.90 8.33 9.05
C ARG A 105 -9.23 9.64 8.64
N GLN A 106 -9.43 10.69 9.42
CA GLN A 106 -8.84 12.01 9.21
C GLN A 106 -7.29 12.01 9.22
N TYR A 107 -6.65 11.05 9.90
CA TYR A 107 -5.19 10.96 9.96
C TYR A 107 -4.60 9.93 8.97
N GLN A 108 -5.42 9.03 8.44
CA GLN A 108 -4.99 8.01 7.46
C GLN A 108 -4.45 8.66 6.19
N HIS A 109 -5.02 9.78 5.75
CA HIS A 109 -4.54 10.55 4.58
C HIS A 109 -3.07 10.91 4.71
N ARG A 110 -2.68 11.43 5.87
CA ARG A 110 -1.31 11.85 6.15
C ARG A 110 -0.36 10.66 6.11
N VAL A 111 -0.74 9.53 6.71
CA VAL A 111 0.11 8.33 6.67
C VAL A 111 0.27 7.82 5.25
N LEU A 112 -0.79 7.76 4.46
CA LEU A 112 -0.73 7.32 3.05
C LEU A 112 0.15 8.24 2.21
N LEU A 113 0.12 9.54 2.46
CA LEU A 113 0.92 10.51 1.73
C LEU A 113 2.41 10.37 2.02
N TRP A 114 2.77 10.32 3.30
CA TRP A 114 4.15 10.04 3.70
C TRP A 114 4.58 8.64 3.26
N GLY A 115 3.62 7.71 3.21
CA GLY A 115 3.73 6.37 2.62
C GLY A 115 4.21 6.42 1.17
N ILE A 116 3.52 7.17 0.31
CA ILE A 116 3.89 7.29 -1.10
C ILE A 116 5.30 7.89 -1.26
N LEU A 117 5.65 8.89 -0.44
CA LEU A 117 7.00 9.47 -0.46
C LEU A 117 8.08 8.46 -0.04
N GLY A 118 7.84 7.68 1.01
CA GLY A 118 8.75 6.64 1.46
C GLY A 118 8.92 5.56 0.39
N VAL A 119 7.81 5.09 -0.18
CA VAL A 119 7.78 4.11 -1.26
C VAL A 119 8.55 4.58 -2.50
N ILE A 120 8.38 5.84 -2.93
CA ILE A 120 9.15 6.41 -4.06
C ILE A 120 10.66 6.25 -3.81
N ILE A 121 11.13 6.58 -2.61
CA ILE A 121 12.54 6.49 -2.25
C ILE A 121 12.99 5.03 -2.14
N LEU A 122 12.27 4.21 -1.37
CA LEU A 122 12.62 2.82 -1.12
C LEU A 122 12.63 2.00 -2.40
N ARG A 123 11.62 2.16 -3.27
CA ARG A 123 11.59 1.49 -4.56
C ARG A 123 12.69 1.98 -5.49
N GLY A 124 13.03 3.26 -5.46
CA GLY A 124 14.16 3.79 -6.20
C GLY A 124 15.47 3.11 -5.79
N ILE A 125 15.69 2.94 -4.48
CA ILE A 125 16.85 2.21 -3.95
C ILE A 125 16.83 0.74 -4.38
N MET A 126 15.70 0.04 -4.28
CA MET A 126 15.61 -1.37 -4.67
C MET A 126 15.83 -1.59 -6.16
N ILE A 127 15.22 -0.75 -7.01
CA ILE A 127 15.35 -0.85 -8.47
C ILE A 127 16.77 -0.49 -8.91
N ALA A 128 17.38 0.54 -8.33
CA ALA A 128 18.78 0.88 -8.58
C ALA A 128 19.74 -0.22 -8.09
N GLY A 129 19.41 -0.89 -6.99
CA GLY A 129 20.14 -2.06 -6.51
C GLY A 129 19.97 -3.32 -7.37
N GLY A 130 18.99 -3.32 -8.28
CA GLY A 130 18.76 -4.36 -9.27
C GLY A 130 18.22 -5.68 -8.70
N ALA A 131 18.10 -6.67 -9.59
CA ALA A 131 17.56 -7.99 -9.26
C ALA A 131 18.37 -8.74 -8.18
N ALA A 132 19.67 -8.44 -8.03
CA ALA A 132 20.55 -9.08 -7.05
C ALA A 132 20.15 -8.80 -5.60
N ILE A 133 19.60 -7.61 -5.29
CA ILE A 133 19.07 -7.34 -3.95
C ILE A 133 17.82 -8.18 -3.70
N VAL A 134 16.99 -8.45 -4.70
CA VAL A 134 15.71 -9.11 -4.48
C VAL A 134 15.85 -10.63 -4.39
N GLU A 135 16.72 -11.22 -5.19
CA GLU A 135 16.96 -12.67 -5.20
C GLU A 135 17.46 -13.19 -3.84
N ASN A 136 18.29 -12.42 -3.15
CA ASN A 136 18.80 -12.77 -1.81
C ASN A 136 17.75 -12.67 -0.68
N PHE A 137 16.64 -11.97 -0.92
CA PHE A 137 15.62 -11.69 0.10
C PHE A 137 14.31 -12.46 -0.14
N HIS A 138 14.28 -13.40 -1.08
CA HIS A 138 13.07 -14.17 -1.38
C HIS A 138 12.53 -14.92 -0.15
N TRP A 139 13.40 -15.39 0.76
CA TRP A 139 13.00 -16.06 2.00
C TRP A 139 12.16 -15.16 2.94
N VAL A 140 12.32 -13.84 2.86
CA VAL A 140 11.55 -12.86 3.64
C VAL A 140 10.07 -12.88 3.24
N LEU A 141 9.77 -13.15 1.96
CA LEU A 141 8.39 -13.31 1.49
C LEU A 141 7.69 -14.46 2.21
N TYR A 142 8.34 -15.60 2.37
CA TYR A 142 7.76 -16.75 3.07
C TYR A 142 7.51 -16.47 4.55
N LEU A 143 8.42 -15.73 5.21
CA LEU A 143 8.22 -15.31 6.60
C LEU A 143 7.00 -14.40 6.75
N PHE A 144 6.84 -13.43 5.83
CA PHE A 144 5.69 -12.54 5.83
C PHE A 144 4.39 -13.24 5.43
N ALA A 145 4.44 -14.13 4.45
CA ALA A 145 3.32 -14.97 4.04
C ALA A 145 2.80 -15.79 5.22
N ALA A 146 3.69 -16.45 5.97
CA ALA A 146 3.35 -17.18 7.19
C ALA A 146 2.74 -16.25 8.23
N PHE A 147 3.27 -15.04 8.39
CA PHE A 147 2.73 -14.02 9.28
C PHE A 147 1.31 -13.57 8.87
N LEU A 148 1.03 -13.35 7.59
CA LEU A 148 -0.30 -12.99 7.08
C LEU A 148 -1.31 -14.12 7.30
N VAL A 149 -0.93 -15.37 7.00
CA VAL A 149 -1.78 -16.53 7.27
C VAL A 149 -2.08 -16.64 8.75
N PHE A 150 -1.06 -16.55 9.60
CA PHE A 150 -1.22 -16.61 11.06
C PHE A 150 -2.13 -15.50 11.59
N THR A 151 -1.93 -14.26 11.16
CA THR A 151 -2.75 -13.12 11.60
C THR A 151 -4.19 -13.22 11.09
N GLY A 152 -4.39 -13.65 9.84
CA GLY A 152 -5.71 -13.94 9.29
C GLY A 152 -6.44 -15.02 10.09
N LEU A 153 -5.80 -16.16 10.35
CA LEU A 153 -6.38 -17.22 11.16
C LEU A 153 -6.68 -16.73 12.59
N LYS A 154 -5.74 -16.03 13.24
CA LYS A 154 -5.96 -15.47 14.58
C LYS A 154 -7.16 -14.52 14.61
N MET A 155 -7.33 -13.66 13.60
CA MET A 155 -8.49 -12.77 13.49
C MET A 155 -9.82 -13.52 13.36
N LEU A 156 -9.86 -14.68 12.68
CA LEU A 156 -11.06 -15.52 12.58
C LEU A 156 -11.46 -16.13 13.93
N PHE A 157 -10.46 -16.47 14.76
CA PHE A 157 -10.66 -17.22 16.01
C PHE A 157 -10.63 -16.36 17.28
N SER A 158 -10.39 -15.05 17.17
CA SER A 158 -10.41 -14.13 18.33
C SER A 158 -11.85 -13.63 18.58
N SER A 159 -12.34 -13.71 19.82
CA SER A 159 -13.69 -13.26 20.22
C SER A 159 -13.85 -11.73 20.07
N ASP A 160 -15.08 -11.23 19.95
CA ASP A 160 -15.35 -9.78 19.79
C ASP A 160 -15.01 -8.91 21.01
N HIS A 161 -14.66 -9.54 22.15
CA HIS A 161 -14.13 -8.86 23.33
C HIS A 161 -12.59 -8.87 23.40
N ASP A 162 -11.91 -9.55 22.48
CA ASP A 162 -10.46 -9.49 22.31
C ASP A 162 -10.17 -8.56 21.13
N GLU A 163 -10.42 -7.27 21.31
CA GLU A 163 -10.09 -6.24 20.33
C GLU A 163 -8.58 -6.28 20.03
N ALA A 164 -8.26 -6.80 18.84
CA ALA A 164 -7.02 -6.55 18.13
C ALA A 164 -5.71 -6.86 18.88
N ASP A 165 -5.57 -8.04 19.47
CA ASP A 165 -4.25 -8.51 19.94
C ASP A 165 -3.39 -9.09 18.80
N ILE A 166 -3.21 -8.33 17.71
CA ILE A 166 -2.11 -8.56 16.74
C ILE A 166 -0.76 -8.17 17.39
N GLY A 167 -0.80 -7.68 18.64
CA GLY A 167 0.29 -7.18 19.47
C GLY A 167 1.22 -8.21 20.10
N ASN A 168 1.14 -9.50 19.74
CA ASN A 168 2.25 -10.43 20.01
C ASN A 168 3.33 -10.42 18.90
N ASN A 169 3.30 -9.40 18.03
CA ASN A 169 4.20 -9.23 16.90
C ASN A 169 5.62 -8.85 17.37
N ARG A 170 6.62 -9.69 17.03
CA ARG A 170 8.04 -9.45 17.35
C ARG A 170 8.55 -8.13 16.78
N ILE A 171 8.06 -7.71 15.60
CA ILE A 171 8.46 -6.45 14.95
C ILE A 171 7.94 -5.25 15.74
N LEU A 172 6.67 -5.26 16.16
CA LEU A 172 6.12 -4.17 16.97
C LEU A 172 6.73 -4.13 18.37
N LYS A 173 6.95 -5.29 19.00
CA LYS A 173 7.67 -5.37 20.29
C LYS A 173 9.08 -4.84 20.16
N PHE A 174 9.77 -5.15 19.06
CA PHE A 174 11.09 -4.62 18.76
C PHE A 174 11.06 -3.10 18.53
N LEU A 175 10.09 -2.60 17.77
CA LEU A 175 9.95 -1.16 17.54
C LEU A 175 9.60 -0.42 18.83
N ARG A 176 8.68 -0.94 19.65
CA ARG A 176 8.31 -0.36 20.96
C ARG A 176 9.42 -0.47 22.01
N SER A 177 10.30 -1.47 21.92
CA SER A 177 11.45 -1.57 22.82
C SER A 177 12.61 -0.66 22.40
N ARG A 178 12.74 -0.36 21.10
CA ARG A 178 13.78 0.53 20.55
C ARG A 178 13.37 2.00 20.50
N LEU A 179 12.09 2.28 20.29
CA LEU A 179 11.55 3.62 20.13
C LEU A 179 10.73 4.01 21.37
N PRO A 180 10.88 5.25 21.87
CA PRO A 180 10.00 5.78 22.91
C PRO A 180 8.63 6.06 22.28
N VAL A 181 7.67 5.15 22.46
CA VAL A 181 6.33 5.25 21.82
C VAL A 181 5.31 5.79 22.80
N THR A 182 4.45 6.72 22.38
CA THR A 182 3.31 7.18 23.20
C THR A 182 2.17 6.17 23.18
N ASP A 183 1.44 6.02 24.28
CA ASP A 183 0.28 5.13 24.36
C ASP A 183 -0.93 5.65 23.57
N LYS A 184 -1.02 6.98 23.39
CA LYS A 184 -2.16 7.65 22.75
C LYS A 184 -1.75 8.31 21.44
N LEU A 185 -2.74 8.49 20.58
CA LEU A 185 -2.62 9.31 19.37
C LEU A 185 -2.59 10.80 19.73
N HIS A 186 -1.66 11.55 19.15
CA HIS A 186 -1.53 13.00 19.33
C HIS A 186 -1.95 13.75 18.06
N GLY A 187 -3.18 13.48 17.65
CA GLY A 187 -3.74 13.96 16.41
C GLY A 187 -2.95 13.48 15.20
N GLU A 188 -2.57 14.41 14.33
CA GLU A 188 -1.82 14.14 13.09
C GLU A 188 -0.30 14.22 13.26
N LYS A 189 0.20 14.45 14.48
CA LYS A 189 1.65 14.56 14.74
C LYS A 189 2.29 13.17 14.77
N PHE A 190 3.36 12.97 14.00
CA PHE A 190 4.17 11.76 14.07
C PHE A 190 5.07 11.71 15.30
N PHE A 191 5.58 12.86 15.71
CA PHE A 191 6.48 13.03 16.84
C PHE A 191 5.91 14.03 17.82
N VAL A 192 6.05 13.75 19.10
CA VAL A 192 5.66 14.65 20.19
C VAL A 192 6.78 14.75 21.20
N LYS A 193 6.95 15.92 21.82
CA LYS A 193 7.85 16.08 22.95
C LYS A 193 7.02 15.98 24.21
N GLU A 194 7.26 14.94 25.00
CA GLU A 194 6.58 14.71 26.27
C GLU A 194 7.61 14.43 27.36
N THR A 195 7.23 14.68 28.61
CA THR A 195 8.05 14.35 29.75
C THR A 195 7.96 12.85 29.99
N ASP A 196 9.09 12.16 29.89
CA ASP A 196 9.17 10.72 30.10
C ASP A 196 8.80 10.39 31.56
N ALA A 197 7.75 9.59 31.76
CA ALA A 197 7.24 9.24 33.08
C ALA A 197 8.26 8.48 33.95
N ALA A 198 9.25 7.82 33.33
CA ALA A 198 10.29 7.05 34.04
C ALA A 198 11.53 7.89 34.37
N THR A 199 11.87 8.89 33.55
CA THR A 199 13.11 9.69 33.73
C THR A 199 12.89 11.15 34.09
N GLY A 200 11.65 11.65 34.03
CA GLY A 200 11.28 13.04 34.29
C GLY A 200 11.85 14.05 33.28
N LYS A 201 12.48 13.58 32.21
CA LYS A 201 13.12 14.42 31.18
C LYS A 201 12.21 14.57 29.97
N LEU A 202 12.23 15.76 29.37
CA LEU A 202 11.55 16.00 28.10
C LEU A 202 12.24 15.19 26.99
N LYS A 203 11.52 14.26 26.37
CA LYS A 203 12.02 13.38 25.31
C LYS A 203 11.10 13.45 24.11
N THR A 204 11.65 13.26 22.92
CA THR A 204 10.83 13.09 21.72
C THR A 204 10.30 11.67 21.68
N PHE A 205 9.00 11.53 21.76
CA PHE A 205 8.27 10.28 21.57
C PHE A 205 7.74 10.17 20.14
N VAL A 206 7.62 8.93 19.72
CA VAL A 206 7.03 8.47 18.48
C VAL A 206 5.56 8.13 18.74
N THR A 207 4.66 8.63 17.91
CA THR A 207 3.23 8.32 18.06
C THR A 207 2.85 7.00 17.38
N PRO A 208 1.71 6.38 17.75
CA PRO A 208 1.18 5.23 17.02
C PRO A 208 0.95 5.52 15.52
N LEU A 209 0.72 6.79 15.15
CA LEU A 209 0.56 7.20 13.75
C LEU A 209 1.86 7.00 12.94
N PHE A 210 3.02 7.25 13.56
CA PHE A 210 4.31 7.02 12.91
C PHE A 210 4.68 5.54 12.88
N LEU A 211 4.31 4.78 13.90
CA LEU A 211 4.43 3.32 13.85
C LEU A 211 3.59 2.72 12.73
N ALA A 212 2.37 3.21 12.53
CA ALA A 212 1.53 2.81 11.40
C ALA A 212 2.23 3.11 10.06
N LEU A 213 2.84 4.29 9.91
CA LEU A 213 3.65 4.62 8.73
C LEU A 213 4.78 3.62 8.51
N ILE A 214 5.60 3.34 9.53
CA ILE A 214 6.69 2.35 9.43
C ILE A 214 6.16 0.98 8.99
N MET A 215 5.06 0.53 9.58
CA MET A 215 4.47 -0.77 9.25
C MET A 215 3.95 -0.82 7.81
N VAL A 216 3.40 0.29 7.30
CA VAL A 216 2.98 0.41 5.89
C VAL A 216 4.19 0.33 4.96
N GLU A 217 5.28 1.05 5.27
CA GLU A 217 6.52 1.01 4.48
C GLU A 217 7.15 -0.38 4.47
N ILE A 218 7.21 -1.05 5.63
CA ILE A 218 7.72 -2.43 5.72
C ILE A 218 6.86 -3.37 4.88
N ALA A 219 5.53 -3.22 4.94
CA ALA A 219 4.64 -4.03 4.13
C ALA A 219 4.88 -3.80 2.63
N ASP A 220 4.98 -2.55 2.16
CA ASP A 220 5.28 -2.27 0.75
C ASP A 220 6.64 -2.82 0.34
N LEU A 221 7.67 -2.70 1.17
CA LEU A 221 9.00 -3.26 0.89
C LEU A 221 8.93 -4.77 0.67
N ILE A 222 8.14 -5.47 1.49
CA ILE A 222 7.94 -6.90 1.35
C ILE A 222 7.18 -7.22 0.05
N PHE A 223 6.13 -6.47 -0.28
CA PHE A 223 5.44 -6.62 -1.56
C PHE A 223 6.33 -6.34 -2.76
N ALA A 224 7.25 -5.39 -2.64
CA ALA A 224 8.22 -5.09 -3.68
C ALA A 224 9.15 -6.29 -3.96
N VAL A 225 9.39 -7.18 -2.98
CA VAL A 225 10.15 -8.43 -3.23
C VAL A 225 9.42 -9.35 -4.21
N ASP A 226 8.08 -9.35 -4.23
CA ASP A 226 7.30 -10.11 -5.21
C ASP A 226 7.09 -9.30 -6.51
N SER A 227 6.84 -8.00 -6.41
CA SER A 227 6.51 -7.17 -7.57
C SER A 227 7.74 -6.88 -8.45
N ILE A 228 8.91 -6.64 -7.86
CA ILE A 228 10.14 -6.27 -8.59
C ILE A 228 10.64 -7.38 -9.55
N PRO A 229 10.71 -8.66 -9.17
CA PRO A 229 11.09 -9.72 -10.11
C PRO A 229 10.05 -9.89 -11.23
N ALA A 230 8.77 -9.64 -10.95
CA ALA A 230 7.71 -9.72 -11.97
C ALA A 230 7.88 -8.62 -13.03
N ILE A 231 8.20 -7.39 -12.63
CA ILE A 231 8.45 -6.30 -13.57
C ILE A 231 9.78 -6.47 -14.31
N PHE A 232 10.83 -6.96 -13.66
CA PHE A 232 12.11 -7.25 -14.33
C PHE A 232 12.02 -8.38 -15.37
N ALA A 233 11.03 -9.27 -15.25
CA ALA A 233 10.74 -10.25 -16.29
C ALA A 233 10.07 -9.65 -17.54
N ILE A 234 9.49 -8.45 -17.41
CA ILE A 234 8.90 -7.69 -18.54
C ILE A 234 9.96 -6.82 -19.19
N THR A 235 10.72 -6.05 -18.39
CA THR A 235 11.73 -5.13 -18.88
C THR A 235 12.84 -4.92 -17.87
N THR A 236 14.07 -4.76 -18.35
CA THR A 236 15.24 -4.44 -17.52
C THR A 236 15.58 -2.95 -17.56
N ASP A 237 14.83 -2.14 -18.30
CA ASP A 237 15.00 -0.69 -18.33
C ASP A 237 14.56 -0.07 -16.99
N PRO A 238 15.50 0.46 -16.17
CA PRO A 238 15.17 1.00 -14.86
C PRO A 238 14.21 2.17 -14.92
N PHE A 239 14.20 2.94 -16.01
CA PHE A 239 13.28 4.06 -16.18
C PHE A 239 11.85 3.55 -16.39
N ILE A 240 11.66 2.55 -17.25
CA ILE A 240 10.33 1.95 -17.47
C ILE A 240 9.84 1.26 -16.21
N VAL A 241 10.69 0.46 -15.55
CA VAL A 241 10.38 -0.23 -14.29
C VAL A 241 9.95 0.77 -13.22
N TYR A 242 10.74 1.83 -13.00
CA TYR A 242 10.46 2.80 -11.95
C TYR A 242 9.23 3.66 -12.25
N THR A 243 9.15 4.23 -13.45
CA THR A 243 8.05 5.16 -13.79
C THR A 243 6.69 4.46 -13.81
N SER A 244 6.59 3.27 -14.42
CA SER A 244 5.35 2.49 -14.43
C SER A 244 4.88 2.12 -13.02
N ASN A 245 5.83 1.80 -12.15
CA ASN A 245 5.56 1.47 -10.77
C ASN A 245 5.05 2.65 -9.94
N ILE A 246 5.74 3.79 -10.03
CA ILE A 246 5.31 4.99 -9.31
C ILE A 246 3.92 5.42 -9.80
N PHE A 247 3.64 5.43 -11.10
CA PHE A 247 2.28 5.75 -11.59
C PHE A 247 1.22 4.74 -11.13
N ALA A 248 1.57 3.46 -10.99
CA ALA A 248 0.64 2.47 -10.46
C ALA A 248 0.28 2.76 -8.99
N ILE A 249 1.25 3.22 -8.21
CA ILE A 249 1.12 3.54 -6.78
C ILE A 249 0.45 4.91 -6.59
N LEU A 250 0.70 5.87 -7.49
CA LEU A 250 -0.01 7.13 -7.53
C LEU A 250 -1.51 6.87 -7.73
N GLY A 251 -2.31 7.39 -6.80
CA GLY A 251 -3.75 7.14 -6.75
C GLY A 251 -4.18 5.95 -5.86
N LEU A 252 -3.26 5.18 -5.27
CA LEU A 252 -3.63 4.18 -4.25
C LEU A 252 -4.37 4.79 -3.07
N ARG A 253 -4.02 6.03 -2.71
CA ARG A 253 -4.72 6.76 -1.65
C ARG A 253 -6.21 6.95 -1.97
N ALA A 254 -6.55 7.24 -3.22
CA ALA A 254 -7.94 7.40 -3.64
C ALA A 254 -8.69 6.06 -3.58
N LEU A 255 -8.08 4.97 -4.07
CA LEU A 255 -8.63 3.61 -3.94
C LEU A 255 -8.78 3.18 -2.48
N TYR A 256 -7.82 3.52 -1.62
CA TYR A 256 -7.89 3.28 -0.19
C TYR A 256 -9.12 3.95 0.43
N PHE A 257 -9.40 5.22 0.12
CA PHE A 257 -10.57 5.89 0.67
C PHE A 257 -11.89 5.36 0.13
N ALA A 258 -11.93 4.94 -1.15
CA ALA A 258 -13.07 4.20 -1.69
C ALA A 258 -13.31 2.91 -0.90
N LEU A 259 -12.25 2.14 -0.62
CA LEU A 259 -12.33 0.93 0.19
C LEU A 259 -12.72 1.23 1.64
N ALA A 260 -12.09 2.21 2.28
CA ALA A 260 -12.37 2.59 3.66
C ALA A 260 -13.84 3.00 3.82
N ALA A 261 -14.42 3.69 2.83
CA ALA A 261 -15.84 4.09 2.87
C ALA A 261 -16.80 2.90 2.82
N LEU A 262 -16.35 1.78 2.27
CA LEU A 262 -17.04 0.50 2.36
C LEU A 262 -16.83 -0.10 3.77
N ILE A 263 -15.59 -0.16 4.26
CA ILE A 263 -15.18 -0.77 5.55
C ILE A 263 -16.10 -0.39 6.73
N HIS A 264 -16.39 0.90 6.95
CA HIS A 264 -17.16 1.33 8.14
C HIS A 264 -18.65 0.93 8.16
N ARG A 265 -19.19 0.38 7.06
CA ARG A 265 -20.59 -0.03 6.97
C ARG A 265 -20.84 -1.50 7.28
N PHE A 266 -19.81 -2.30 7.58
CA PHE A 266 -19.95 -3.77 7.61
C PHE A 266 -19.49 -4.42 8.92
N ALA A 267 -20.41 -5.12 9.58
CA ALA A 267 -20.19 -5.88 10.81
C ALA A 267 -19.28 -7.10 10.61
N TYR A 268 -19.36 -7.79 9.45
CA TYR A 268 -18.52 -8.96 9.16
C TYR A 268 -17.16 -8.62 8.53
N LEU A 269 -16.75 -7.36 8.59
CA LEU A 269 -15.51 -6.93 7.94
C LEU A 269 -14.29 -7.64 8.52
N LYS A 270 -14.27 -7.90 9.82
CA LYS A 270 -13.23 -8.68 10.50
C LYS A 270 -12.98 -10.02 9.80
N TYR A 271 -14.06 -10.75 9.48
CA TYR A 271 -13.97 -12.04 8.81
C TYR A 271 -13.54 -11.92 7.34
N ALA A 272 -14.03 -10.92 6.62
CA ALA A 272 -13.64 -10.69 5.23
C ALA A 272 -12.15 -10.33 5.12
N LEU A 273 -11.65 -9.44 5.98
CA LEU A 273 -10.23 -9.09 6.06
C LEU A 273 -9.37 -10.29 6.45
N ALA A 274 -9.83 -11.10 7.40
CA ALA A 274 -9.14 -12.32 7.82
C ALA A 274 -9.05 -13.36 6.70
N ALA A 275 -10.12 -13.56 5.92
CA ALA A 275 -10.11 -14.44 4.76
C ALA A 275 -9.19 -13.94 3.65
N VAL A 276 -9.18 -12.62 3.37
CA VAL A 276 -8.22 -12.01 2.44
C VAL A 276 -6.78 -12.23 2.92
N LEU A 277 -6.51 -12.14 4.22
CA LEU A 277 -5.17 -12.37 4.76
C LEU A 277 -4.67 -13.80 4.58
N VAL A 278 -5.52 -14.76 4.93
CA VAL A 278 -5.20 -16.17 4.72
C VAL A 278 -4.98 -16.42 3.24
N PHE A 279 -5.83 -15.87 2.36
CA PHE A 279 -5.66 -16.00 0.93
C PHE A 279 -4.34 -15.39 0.42
N VAL A 280 -4.09 -14.11 0.69
CA VAL A 280 -2.89 -13.39 0.20
C VAL A 280 -1.60 -14.00 0.74
N GLY A 281 -1.58 -14.45 1.99
CA GLY A 281 -0.42 -15.18 2.54
C GLY A 281 -0.28 -16.58 1.95
N SER A 282 -1.39 -17.32 1.81
CA SER A 282 -1.34 -18.71 1.31
C SER A 282 -0.96 -18.79 -0.16
N LYS A 283 -1.30 -17.78 -0.97
CA LYS A 283 -1.03 -17.75 -2.41
C LYS A 283 0.47 -17.91 -2.73
N ILE A 284 1.34 -17.41 -1.85
CA ILE A 284 2.80 -17.53 -1.99
C ILE A 284 3.24 -18.99 -1.84
N PHE A 285 2.74 -19.70 -0.82
CA PHE A 285 3.04 -21.12 -0.63
C PHE A 285 2.39 -22.01 -1.70
N VAL A 286 1.16 -21.70 -2.09
CA VAL A 286 0.40 -22.46 -3.10
C VAL A 286 1.05 -22.36 -4.48
N ALA A 287 1.54 -21.18 -4.87
CA ALA A 287 2.26 -21.00 -6.12
C ALA A 287 3.50 -21.93 -6.18
N ASP A 288 4.32 -21.90 -5.12
CA ASP A 288 5.52 -22.73 -5.00
C ASP A 288 5.19 -24.24 -5.01
N MET A 289 4.19 -24.67 -4.23
CA MET A 289 3.73 -26.08 -4.19
C MET A 289 3.20 -26.59 -5.53
N LEU A 290 2.57 -25.74 -6.34
CA LEU A 290 2.06 -26.11 -7.66
C LEU A 290 3.14 -26.05 -8.75
N GLY A 291 4.36 -25.63 -8.42
CA GLY A 291 5.42 -25.38 -9.40
C GLY A 291 5.11 -24.25 -10.36
N ILE A 292 4.17 -23.37 -10.00
CA ILE A 292 3.77 -22.21 -10.82
C ILE A 292 4.50 -21.00 -10.26
N ALA A 293 5.22 -20.27 -11.12
CA ALA A 293 6.01 -19.12 -10.67
C ALA A 293 5.19 -18.12 -9.85
N LYS A 294 3.97 -17.78 -10.30
CA LYS A 294 3.05 -16.85 -9.61
C LYS A 294 1.59 -17.13 -9.94
N ILE A 295 0.71 -16.86 -8.98
CA ILE A 295 -0.73 -16.79 -9.24
C ILE A 295 -1.01 -15.51 -10.05
N PRO A 296 -1.75 -15.59 -11.17
CA PRO A 296 -2.05 -14.42 -11.99
C PRO A 296 -2.70 -13.30 -11.16
N PRO A 297 -2.25 -12.03 -11.30
CA PRO A 297 -2.79 -10.91 -10.53
C PRO A 297 -4.31 -10.75 -10.67
N ALA A 298 -4.85 -11.01 -11.86
CA ALA A 298 -6.29 -10.96 -12.11
C ALA A 298 -7.07 -12.00 -11.28
N VAL A 299 -6.50 -13.21 -11.08
CA VAL A 299 -7.11 -14.26 -10.24
C VAL A 299 -7.04 -13.86 -8.77
N SER A 300 -5.87 -13.38 -8.31
CA SER A 300 -5.70 -12.86 -6.94
C SER A 300 -6.73 -11.77 -6.63
N LEU A 301 -6.83 -10.79 -7.53
CA LEU A 301 -7.77 -9.69 -7.40
C LEU A 301 -9.22 -10.18 -7.41
N GLY A 302 -9.58 -11.06 -8.34
CA GLY A 302 -10.93 -11.60 -8.44
C GLY A 302 -11.37 -12.33 -7.17
N VAL A 303 -10.49 -13.16 -6.60
CA VAL A 303 -10.76 -13.87 -5.33
C VAL A 303 -10.88 -12.87 -4.17
N THR A 304 -9.96 -11.92 -4.05
CA THR A 304 -10.00 -10.89 -3.01
C THR A 304 -11.29 -10.06 -3.08
N VAL A 305 -11.66 -9.60 -4.28
CA VAL A 305 -12.92 -8.87 -4.50
C VAL A 305 -14.12 -9.74 -4.17
N ALA A 306 -14.12 -11.02 -4.53
CA ALA A 306 -15.22 -11.94 -4.22
C ALA A 306 -15.37 -12.17 -2.71
N ILE A 307 -14.27 -12.37 -1.98
CA ILE A 307 -14.27 -12.51 -0.51
C ILE A 307 -14.89 -11.27 0.14
N LEU A 308 -14.45 -10.08 -0.29
CA LEU A 308 -14.95 -8.82 0.24
C LEU A 308 -16.40 -8.58 -0.14
N ALA A 309 -16.77 -8.79 -1.41
CA ALA A 309 -18.15 -8.68 -1.86
C ALA A 309 -19.07 -9.61 -1.06
N THR A 310 -18.63 -10.83 -0.77
CA THR A 310 -19.37 -11.78 0.06
C THR A 310 -19.51 -11.28 1.50
N GLY A 311 -18.45 -10.75 2.10
CA GLY A 311 -18.50 -10.15 3.44
C GLY A 311 -19.40 -8.91 3.51
N ILE A 312 -19.35 -8.07 2.48
CA ILE A 312 -20.18 -6.88 2.30
C ILE A 312 -21.65 -7.27 2.17
N ILE A 313 -21.98 -8.16 1.23
CA ILE A 313 -23.34 -8.61 0.97
C ILE A 313 -23.91 -9.33 2.21
N GLY A 314 -23.13 -10.22 2.83
CA GLY A 314 -23.51 -10.91 4.06
C GLY A 314 -23.82 -9.93 5.21
N SER A 315 -22.99 -8.88 5.35
CA SER A 315 -23.22 -7.85 6.37
C SER A 315 -24.45 -7.00 6.10
N LEU A 316 -24.72 -6.65 4.83
CA LEU A 316 -25.93 -5.92 4.46
C LEU A 316 -27.19 -6.75 4.72
N ILE A 317 -27.16 -8.06 4.42
CA ILE A 317 -28.31 -8.95 4.64
C ILE A 317 -28.59 -9.11 6.14
N ALA A 318 -27.56 -9.24 6.98
CA ALA A 318 -27.72 -9.40 8.42
C ALA A 318 -28.27 -8.13 9.10
N THR A 319 -27.68 -6.96 8.81
CA THR A 319 -28.15 -5.68 9.39
C THR A 319 -29.52 -5.24 8.87
N ARG A 320 -29.96 -5.71 7.69
CA ARG A 320 -31.31 -5.46 7.17
C ARG A 320 -32.41 -6.14 8.01
N LYS A 321 -32.09 -7.23 8.72
CA LYS A 321 -33.05 -7.89 9.64
C LYS A 321 -33.19 -7.13 10.96
N GLU A 322 -32.12 -6.52 11.46
CA GLU A 322 -32.18 -5.68 12.67
C GLU A 322 -32.94 -4.36 12.41
N ALA A 323 -32.71 -3.72 11.26
CA ALA A 323 -33.44 -2.50 10.89
C ALA A 323 -34.97 -2.72 10.74
N LYS A 324 -35.39 -3.93 10.33
CA LYS A 324 -36.81 -4.32 10.23
C LYS A 324 -37.45 -4.77 11.55
N ALA A 325 -36.66 -4.99 12.60
CA ALA A 325 -37.15 -5.36 13.93
C ALA A 325 -37.42 -4.13 14.82
N ILE A 326 -37.06 -2.93 14.34
CA ILE A 326 -37.23 -1.64 15.04
C ILE A 326 -38.40 -0.82 14.43
N GLU A 327 -38.95 -1.23 13.28
CA GLU A 327 -40.24 -0.75 12.73
C GLU A 327 -41.40 -1.64 13.19
#